data_AF-A0A329RHL9-F1
#
_entry.id   AF-A0A329RHL9-F1
#
_cell.length_a   1.000
_cell.length_b   1.000
_cell.length_c   1.000
_cell.angle_alpha   90.00
_cell.angle_beta   90.00
_cell.angle_gamma   90.00
#
_symmetry.space_group_name_H-M   'P 1'
#
loop_
_entity.id
_entity.type
_entity.pdbx_description
1 polymer ?
#
loop_
_entity_poly.entity_id
_entity_poly.type
_entity_poly.pdbx_seq_one_letter_code
_entity_poly.pdbx_strand_id
1 'polypeptide(L)' 'MRSNKLYANLNKCVFGAEEIPFLGCFIGKRGLLADPAKVKAIVESPVPKNQKNLRK' A
#
# COMPACT_ATOMS: atom_id res chain seq x y z
N MET A 1 1.14 -21.77 13.12
CA MET A 1 1.34 -22.23 11.72
C MET A 1 1.52 -23.73 11.63
N ARG A 2 2.54 -24.33 12.29
CA ARG A 2 2.82 -25.77 12.22
C ARG A 2 1.65 -26.66 12.71
N SER A 3 1.05 -26.37 13.85
CA SER A 3 -0.08 -27.15 14.40
C SER A 3 -1.33 -27.13 13.52
N ASN A 4 -1.52 -26.05 12.76
CA ASN A 4 -2.65 -25.86 11.84
C ASN A 4 -2.29 -26.17 10.38
N LYS A 5 -1.10 -26.75 10.12
CA LYS A 5 -0.59 -27.05 8.77
C LYS A 5 -0.66 -25.85 7.80
N LEU A 6 -0.44 -24.65 8.32
CA LEU A 6 -0.34 -23.42 7.53
C LEU A 6 1.12 -23.19 7.10
N TYR A 7 1.31 -22.81 5.84
CA TYR A 7 2.62 -22.55 5.24
C TYR A 7 2.67 -21.11 4.72
N ALA A 8 3.79 -20.43 4.97
CA ALA A 8 4.02 -19.10 4.41
C ALA A 8 4.42 -19.22 2.93
N ASN A 9 3.90 -18.34 2.10
CA ASN A 9 4.35 -18.21 0.72
C ASN A 9 5.65 -17.39 0.71
N LEU A 10 6.80 -18.07 0.61
CA LEU A 10 8.12 -17.45 0.67
C LEU A 10 8.31 -16.35 -0.39
N ASN A 11 7.71 -16.48 -1.58
CA ASN A 11 7.79 -15.47 -2.64
C ASN A 11 7.11 -14.14 -2.26
N LYS A 12 6.26 -14.15 -1.23
CA LYS A 12 5.54 -12.96 -0.73
C LYS A 12 6.09 -12.46 0.62
N CYS A 13 7.06 -13.14 1.21
CA CYS A 13 7.61 -12.75 2.49
C CYS A 13 8.71 -11.71 2.32
N VAL A 14 8.67 -10.67 3.15
CA VAL A 14 9.70 -9.64 3.24
C VAL A 14 10.21 -9.64 4.68
N PHE A 15 11.54 -9.70 4.86
CA PHE A 15 12.17 -9.77 6.17
C PHE A 15 13.24 -8.68 6.31
N GLY A 16 13.34 -8.08 7.49
CA GLY A 16 14.39 -7.11 7.81
C GLY A 16 14.35 -5.79 7.03
N ALA A 17 13.28 -5.52 6.28
CA ALA A 17 13.13 -4.26 5.55
C ALA A 17 12.73 -3.12 6.47
N GLU A 18 13.19 -1.91 6.17
CA GLU A 18 12.82 -0.69 6.90
C GLU A 18 11.35 -0.31 6.69
N GLU A 19 10.81 -0.64 5.52
CA GLU A 19 9.41 -0.46 5.15
C GLU A 19 8.90 -1.72 4.43
N ILE A 20 7.66 -2.12 4.69
CA ILE A 20 7.02 -3.29 4.08
C ILE A 20 5.65 -2.94 3.50
N PRO A 21 5.28 -3.51 2.32
CA PRO A 21 3.92 -3.37 1.81
C PRO A 21 2.94 -4.20 2.63
N PHE A 22 1.81 -3.61 3.00
CA PHE A 22 0.74 -4.24 3.76
C PHE A 22 -0.63 -3.67 3.37
N LEU A 23 -1.53 -4.53 2.90
CA LEU A 23 -2.92 -4.17 2.54
C LEU A 23 -3.06 -2.93 1.63
N GLY A 24 -2.12 -2.73 0.69
CA GLY A 24 -2.15 -1.58 -0.23
C GLY A 24 -1.66 -0.27 0.37
N CYS A 25 -0.93 -0.35 1.49
CA CYS A 25 -0.20 0.70 2.16
C CYS A 25 1.24 0.21 2.44
N PHE A 26 2.08 1.07 2.99
CA PHE A 26 3.42 0.71 3.49
C PHE A 26 3.49 0.93 5.01
N ILE A 27 4.16 0.04 5.72
CA ILE A 27 4.41 0.16 7.16
C ILE A 27 5.91 0.31 7.36
N GLY A 28 6.32 1.34 8.09
CA GLY A 28 7.72 1.60 8.43
C GLY A 28 7.88 2.23 9.80
N LYS A 29 9.07 2.75 10.09
CA LYS A 29 9.40 3.40 11.38
C LYS A 29 8.46 4.55 11.75
N ARG A 30 7.91 5.25 10.75
CA ARG A 30 6.99 6.39 10.92
C ARG A 30 5.52 5.98 10.98
N GLY A 31 5.23 4.67 11.02
CA GLY A 31 3.88 4.12 11.01
C GLY A 31 3.39 3.78 9.61
N LEU A 32 2.08 3.93 9.39
CA LEU A 32 1.42 3.62 8.13
C LEU A 32 1.58 4.77 7.13
N LEU A 33 2.04 4.45 5.93
CA LEU A 33 2.20 5.35 4.81
C LEU A 33 1.28 4.91 3.66
N ALA A 34 0.65 5.89 3.00
CA ALA A 34 -0.09 5.62 1.78
C ALA A 34 0.89 5.11 0.70
N ASP A 35 0.41 4.22 -0.17
CA ASP A 35 1.19 3.75 -1.32
C ASP A 35 1.68 4.94 -2.15
N PRO A 36 2.99 5.11 -2.35
CA PRO A 36 3.56 6.20 -3.14
C PRO A 36 2.94 6.29 -4.54
N ALA A 37 2.56 5.16 -5.15
CA ALA A 37 1.90 5.14 -6.45
C ALA A 37 0.50 5.76 -6.39
N LYS A 38 -0.27 5.51 -5.32
CA LYS A 38 -1.59 6.13 -5.11
C LYS A 38 -1.47 7.63 -4.85
N VAL A 39 -0.49 8.04 -4.04
CA VAL A 39 -0.22 9.47 -3.78
C VAL A 39 0.14 10.17 -5.08
N LYS A 40 1.06 9.59 -5.86
CA LYS A 40 1.48 10.12 -7.16
C LYS A 40 0.31 10.27 -8.12
N ALA A 41 -0.57 9.27 -8.21
CA ALA A 41 -1.75 9.32 -9.07
C ALA A 41 -2.71 10.48 -8.70
N ILE A 42 -2.85 10.82 -7.42
CA ILE A 42 -3.67 11.96 -6.98
C ILE A 42 -2.99 13.27 -7.32
N VAL A 43 -1.67 13.38 -7.09
CA VAL A 43 -0.90 14.60 -7.37
C VAL A 43 -0.85 14.93 -8.86
N GLU A 44 -0.73 13.90 -9.72
CA GLU A 44 -0.69 14.05 -11.17
C GLU A 44 -2.09 14.16 -11.80
N SER A 45 -3.15 13.93 -11.03
CA SER A 45 -4.51 14.02 -11.51
C SER A 45 -4.85 15.46 -11.94
N PRO A 46 -5.52 15.67 -13.09
CA PRO A 46 -5.93 17.00 -13.50
C PRO A 46 -6.88 17.62 -12.48
N VAL A 47 -6.76 18.94 -12.29
CA VAL A 47 -7.66 19.69 -11.40
C VAL A 47 -9.11 19.51 -11.87
N PRO A 48 -10.00 18.98 -11.02
CA PRO A 48 -11.37 18.73 -11.42
C PRO A 48 -12.11 20.04 -11.69
N LYS A 49 -12.70 20.15 -12.89
CA LYS A 49 -13.44 21.35 -13.32
C LYS A 49 -14.91 21.36 -12.90
N ASN A 50 -15.44 20.23 -12.40
CA ASN A 50 -16.83 20.11 -11.98
C ASN A 50 -16.98 19.02 -10.90
N GLN A 51 -18.12 18.99 -10.21
CA GLN A 51 -18.38 18.01 -9.14
C GLN A 51 -18.36 16.55 -9.64
N LYS A 52 -18.76 16.30 -10.89
CA LYS A 52 -18.77 14.95 -11.46
C LYS A 52 -17.35 14.39 -11.58
N ASN A 53 -16.39 15.22 -11.94
CA ASN A 53 -14.98 14.83 -12.07
C ASN A 53 -14.30 14.69 -10.70
N LEU A 54 -14.72 15.44 -9.68
CA LEU A 54 -14.21 15.34 -8.31
C LEU A 54 -14.67 14.06 -7.60
N ARG A 55 -15.84 13.51 -7.97
CA ARG A 55 -16.44 12.31 -7.33
C ARG A 55 -16.09 10.99 -8.02
N LYS A 56 -15.26 11.02 -9.06
CA LYS A 56 -14.71 9.81 -9.69
C LYS A 56 -13.60 9.22 -8.83
#